data_AF-A0A318KSE3-F1
#
_entry.id   AF-A0A318KSE3-F1
#
_cell.length_a   1.000
_cell.length_b   1.000
_cell.length_c   1.000
_cell.angle_alpha   90.00
_cell.angle_beta   90.00
_cell.angle_gamma   90.00
#
_symmetry.space_group_name_H-M   'P 1'
#
loop_
_entity.id
_entity.type
_entity.pdbx_description
1 polymer ?
#
loop_
_entity_poly.entity_id
_entity_poly.type
_entity_poly.pdbx_seq_one_letter_code
_entity_poly.pdbx_strand_id
1 'polypeptide(L)'
;MKKKDFENAIAEFLLDQKCSEKSVNTLKKYEHGVRRFVDMLPEDFEITKSHTLAYKEMLLGSGYRPATISLYIVVMNKYLKWIGAPELRVKQLKVQRKSSLSDVLTPEEYNRLLRKAKSRDQFDTYLIMKVLANTGIRVGELKYFTVENLKSNYLQIDNKGKIRTVPIRQDLARELRKYCRNSNIRTGTIFPGKVKGKQMAASTIWRRLQRLASELKIKKSKIHPHSFRHLFAKQFLKENSNGLAELADLLGHESLETTRIYLVSTDEEKKKKLEGLKY
;
A
#
# COMPACT_ATOMS: atom_id res chain seq x y z
N MET A 1 -32.85 12.61 14.83
CA MET A 1 -31.52 13.26 15.01
C MET A 1 -31.33 14.34 13.94
N LYS A 2 -30.88 15.53 14.33
CA LYS A 2 -30.58 16.66 13.45
C LYS A 2 -29.09 16.70 13.10
N LYS A 3 -28.69 17.40 12.04
CA LYS A 3 -27.27 17.51 11.60
C LYS A 3 -26.30 17.86 12.74
N LYS A 4 -26.68 18.78 13.62
CA LYS A 4 -25.84 19.21 14.76
C LYS A 4 -25.49 18.05 15.71
N ASP A 5 -26.40 17.08 15.89
CA ASP A 5 -26.14 15.87 16.68
C ASP A 5 -25.05 15.02 16.00
N PHE A 6 -25.11 14.91 14.67
CA PHE A 6 -24.08 14.23 13.87
C PHE A 6 -22.77 15.00 13.81
N GLU A 7 -22.74 16.31 13.95
CA GLU A 7 -21.47 17.09 13.95
C GLU A 7 -20.73 16.93 15.29
N ASN A 8 -21.46 17.07 16.39
CA ASN A 8 -20.91 16.99 17.74
C ASN A 8 -20.32 15.60 18.03
N ALA A 9 -20.95 14.54 17.50
CA ALA A 9 -20.55 13.16 17.78
C ALA A 9 -19.34 12.69 16.94
N ILE A 10 -18.83 13.48 15.99
CA ILE A 10 -17.65 13.12 15.17
C ILE A 10 -16.41 12.95 16.05
N ALA A 11 -16.18 13.87 17.00
CA ALA A 11 -14.98 13.85 17.84
C ALA A 11 -14.95 12.60 18.74
N GLU A 12 -16.08 12.28 19.35
CA GLU A 12 -16.26 11.10 20.19
C GLU A 12 -16.12 9.79 19.40
N PHE A 13 -16.71 9.73 18.19
CA PHE A 13 -16.51 8.60 17.29
C PHE A 13 -15.03 8.39 16.95
N LEU A 14 -14.30 9.46 16.63
CA LEU A 14 -12.87 9.36 16.31
C LEU A 14 -12.04 8.94 17.54
N LEU A 15 -12.43 9.35 18.74
CA LEU A 15 -11.81 8.91 19.99
C LEU A 15 -12.06 7.41 20.22
N ASP A 16 -13.29 6.93 20.06
CA ASP A 16 -13.64 5.51 20.14
C ASP A 16 -12.82 4.66 19.15
N GLN A 17 -12.71 5.13 17.90
CA GLN A 17 -11.90 4.45 16.89
C GLN A 17 -10.40 4.47 17.23
N LYS A 18 -9.92 5.51 17.92
CA LYS A 18 -8.54 5.56 18.42
C LYS A 18 -8.33 4.57 19.56
N CYS A 19 -9.27 4.44 20.49
CA CYS A 19 -9.28 3.42 21.55
C CYS A 19 -9.34 2.00 20.97
N SER A 20 -10.00 1.82 19.82
CA SER A 20 -9.98 0.58 19.01
C SER A 20 -8.69 0.38 18.19
N GLU A 21 -7.58 0.99 18.62
CA GLU A 21 -6.22 0.87 18.08
C GLU A 21 -6.08 1.18 16.57
N LYS A 22 -6.96 2.02 16.00
CA LYS A 22 -6.83 2.41 14.58
C LYS A 22 -5.63 3.34 14.39
N SER A 23 -4.82 3.05 13.37
CA SER A 23 -3.69 3.91 13.01
C SER A 23 -4.12 5.34 12.66
N VAL A 24 -3.27 6.33 12.96
CA VAL A 24 -3.51 7.76 12.70
C VAL A 24 -3.97 8.04 11.26
N ASN A 25 -3.38 7.38 10.27
CA ASN A 25 -3.79 7.53 8.87
C ASN A 25 -5.20 6.99 8.59
N THR A 26 -5.63 5.95 9.30
CA THR A 26 -7.01 5.45 9.22
C THR A 26 -7.97 6.46 9.83
N LEU A 27 -7.62 7.03 10.99
CA LEU A 27 -8.43 8.06 11.66
C LEU A 27 -8.62 9.29 10.76
N LYS A 28 -7.56 9.79 10.12
CA LYS A 28 -7.67 10.90 9.16
C LYS A 28 -8.61 10.61 8.00
N LYS A 29 -8.57 9.38 7.46
CA LYS A 29 -9.47 8.95 6.38
C LYS A 29 -10.92 8.83 6.89
N TYR A 30 -11.09 8.37 8.12
CA TYR A 30 -12.41 8.23 8.74
C TYR A 30 -13.01 9.60 9.00
N GLU A 31 -12.25 10.51 9.60
CA GLU A 31 -12.66 11.90 9.82
C GLU A 31 -13.10 12.56 8.52
N HIS A 32 -12.26 12.48 7.47
CA HIS A 32 -12.61 13.06 6.18
C HIS A 32 -13.89 12.44 5.58
N GLY A 33 -14.05 11.12 5.67
CA GLY A 33 -15.24 10.43 5.18
C GLY A 33 -16.52 10.79 5.95
N VAL A 34 -16.45 10.87 7.28
CA VAL A 34 -17.58 11.25 8.14
C VAL A 34 -17.94 12.71 7.94
N ARG A 35 -16.98 13.64 8.00
CA ARG A 35 -17.24 15.07 7.80
C ARG A 35 -17.93 15.32 6.48
N ARG A 36 -17.41 14.73 5.39
CA ARG A 36 -18.04 14.84 4.07
C ARG A 36 -19.49 14.35 4.03
N PHE A 37 -19.82 13.31 4.80
CA PHE A 37 -21.20 12.84 4.93
C PHE A 37 -22.05 13.86 5.70
N VAL A 38 -21.57 14.32 6.85
CA VAL A 38 -22.29 15.24 7.73
C VAL A 38 -22.50 16.62 7.07
N ASP A 39 -21.50 17.13 6.34
CA ASP A 39 -21.57 18.39 5.60
C ASP A 39 -22.69 18.39 4.53
N MET A 40 -23.05 17.21 4.02
CA MET A 40 -24.11 17.03 3.02
C MET A 40 -25.51 16.87 3.63
N LEU A 41 -25.62 16.75 4.95
CA LEU A 41 -26.90 16.62 5.63
C LEU A 41 -27.60 17.98 5.73
N PRO A 42 -28.94 18.02 5.60
CA PRO A 42 -29.72 19.24 5.82
C PRO A 42 -29.66 19.68 7.30
N GLU A 43 -29.64 20.99 7.54
CA GLU A 43 -29.46 21.56 8.90
C GLU A 43 -30.68 21.37 9.80
N ASP A 44 -31.88 21.60 9.27
CA ASP A 44 -33.11 21.70 10.09
C ASP A 44 -34.00 20.44 10.07
N PHE A 45 -33.62 19.42 9.32
CA PHE A 45 -34.45 18.23 9.10
C PHE A 45 -33.97 17.02 9.90
N GLU A 46 -34.91 16.13 10.22
CA GLU A 46 -34.57 14.81 10.72
C GLU A 46 -33.87 13.98 9.64
N ILE A 47 -32.73 13.41 9.99
CA ILE A 47 -31.94 12.63 9.04
C ILE A 47 -32.58 11.27 8.84
N THR A 48 -33.25 11.12 7.72
CA THR A 48 -33.85 9.86 7.28
C THR A 48 -32.95 9.06 6.33
N LYS A 49 -33.37 7.84 6.02
CA LYS A 49 -32.68 6.95 5.09
C LYS A 49 -32.56 7.52 3.68
N SER A 50 -33.47 8.37 3.23
CA SER A 50 -33.39 9.00 1.91
C SER A 50 -32.13 9.88 1.78
N HIS A 51 -31.73 10.59 2.83
CA HIS A 51 -30.51 11.39 2.84
C HIS A 51 -29.24 10.54 2.68
N THR A 52 -29.19 9.38 3.34
CA THR A 52 -28.06 8.46 3.19
C THR A 52 -27.97 7.83 1.80
N LEU A 53 -29.12 7.59 1.16
CA LEU A 53 -29.20 7.13 -0.23
C LEU A 53 -28.77 8.24 -1.20
N ALA A 54 -29.26 9.46 -1.01
CA ALA A 54 -28.86 10.63 -1.80
C ALA A 54 -27.34 10.88 -1.72
N TYR A 55 -26.76 10.75 -0.52
CA TYR A 55 -25.31 10.84 -0.36
C TYR A 55 -24.57 9.75 -1.15
N LYS A 56 -25.06 8.51 -1.12
CA LYS A 56 -24.49 7.41 -1.90
C LYS A 56 -24.57 7.68 -3.41
N GLU A 57 -25.69 8.20 -3.90
CA GLU A 57 -25.87 8.56 -5.32
C GLU A 57 -24.95 9.71 -5.73
N MET A 58 -24.80 10.73 -4.89
CA MET A 58 -23.82 11.79 -5.11
C MET A 58 -22.39 11.23 -5.18
N LEU A 59 -22.02 10.30 -4.29
CA LEU A 59 -20.71 9.65 -4.34
C LEU A 59 -20.51 8.89 -5.65
N LEU A 60 -21.55 8.25 -6.19
CA LEU A 60 -21.50 7.60 -7.51
C LEU A 60 -21.31 8.61 -8.66
N GLY A 61 -21.95 9.77 -8.58
CA GLY A 61 -21.84 10.86 -9.58
C GLY A 61 -20.55 11.70 -9.47
N SER A 62 -19.83 11.63 -8.36
CA SER A 62 -18.65 12.48 -8.07
C SER A 62 -17.38 12.17 -8.88
N GLY A 63 -17.37 11.10 -9.68
CA GLY A 63 -16.19 10.65 -10.42
C GLY A 63 -15.08 10.00 -9.56
N TYR A 64 -15.34 9.74 -8.27
CA TYR A 64 -14.38 9.03 -7.43
C TYR A 64 -14.13 7.60 -7.88
N ARG A 65 -12.94 7.08 -7.57
CA ARG A 65 -12.64 5.66 -7.79
C ARG A 65 -13.58 4.80 -6.93
N PRO A 66 -14.05 3.64 -7.42
CA PRO A 66 -14.98 2.78 -6.67
C PRO A 66 -14.47 2.37 -5.28
N ALA A 67 -13.16 2.21 -5.11
CA ALA A 67 -12.53 1.93 -3.81
C ALA A 67 -12.68 3.09 -2.81
N THR A 68 -12.60 4.34 -3.28
CA THR A 68 -12.83 5.54 -2.47
C THR A 68 -14.29 5.61 -2.04
N ILE A 69 -15.22 5.39 -2.97
CA ILE A 69 -16.66 5.36 -2.70
C ILE A 69 -16.97 4.29 -1.65
N SER A 70 -16.45 3.07 -1.83
CA SER A 70 -16.63 2.00 -0.85
C SER A 70 -16.07 2.37 0.53
N LEU A 71 -14.89 3.00 0.60
CA LEU A 71 -14.34 3.46 1.88
C LEU A 71 -15.28 4.45 2.57
N TYR A 72 -15.80 5.45 1.85
CA TYR A 72 -16.71 6.44 2.44
C TYR A 72 -18.01 5.79 2.92
N ILE A 73 -18.59 4.87 2.16
CA ILE A 73 -19.78 4.12 2.58
C ILE A 73 -19.47 3.26 3.83
N VAL A 74 -18.31 2.59 3.90
CA VAL A 74 -17.90 1.81 5.09
C VAL A 74 -17.80 2.71 6.31
N VAL A 75 -17.12 3.85 6.18
CA VAL A 75 -16.93 4.79 7.29
C VAL A 75 -18.26 5.37 7.75
N MET A 76 -19.10 5.82 6.82
CA MET A 76 -20.44 6.32 7.10
C MET A 76 -21.28 5.26 7.83
N ASN A 77 -21.33 4.03 7.32
CA ASN A 77 -22.10 2.96 7.97
C ASN A 77 -21.59 2.60 9.37
N LYS A 78 -20.28 2.71 9.61
CA LYS A 78 -19.71 2.54 10.95
C LYS A 78 -20.13 3.68 11.88
N TYR A 79 -20.07 4.91 11.39
CA TYR A 79 -20.48 6.09 12.12
C TYR A 79 -21.97 6.02 12.51
N LEU A 80 -22.84 5.73 11.53
CA LEU A 80 -24.27 5.54 11.73
C LEU A 80 -24.60 4.44 12.75
N LYS A 81 -23.85 3.32 12.72
CA LYS A 81 -24.01 2.28 13.74
C LYS A 81 -23.60 2.77 15.13
N TRP A 82 -22.51 3.53 15.22
CA TRP A 82 -21.96 4.00 16.50
C TRP A 82 -22.88 5.03 17.18
N ILE A 83 -23.45 5.97 16.42
CA ILE A 83 -24.42 6.95 16.94
C ILE A 83 -25.82 6.35 17.25
N GLY A 84 -26.00 5.03 17.10
CA GLY A 84 -27.27 4.37 17.39
C GLY A 84 -28.32 4.41 16.27
N ALA A 85 -27.94 4.73 15.03
CA ALA A 85 -28.83 4.79 13.86
C ALA A 85 -28.50 3.73 12.77
N PRO A 86 -28.43 2.42 13.10
CA PRO A 86 -28.05 1.37 12.14
C PRO A 86 -29.01 1.18 10.97
N GLU A 87 -30.26 1.62 11.08
CA GLU A 87 -31.32 1.58 10.05
C GLU A 87 -31.07 2.53 8.87
N LEU A 88 -30.28 3.59 9.11
CA LEU A 88 -29.85 4.56 8.10
C LEU A 88 -28.69 4.04 7.23
N ARG A 89 -28.14 2.86 7.52
CA ARG A 89 -27.03 2.31 6.73
C ARG A 89 -27.46 1.96 5.31
N VAL A 90 -26.53 2.15 4.37
CA VAL A 90 -26.73 1.80 2.95
C VAL A 90 -25.94 0.57 2.56
N LYS A 91 -26.40 -0.13 1.52
CA LYS A 91 -25.69 -1.29 0.97
C LYS A 91 -24.33 -0.85 0.41
N GLN A 92 -23.30 -1.64 0.73
CA GLN A 92 -21.96 -1.50 0.17
C GLN A 92 -21.97 -1.63 -1.34
N LEU A 93 -21.02 -0.96 -2.00
CA LEU A 93 -20.85 -1.06 -3.43
C LEU A 93 -20.23 -2.42 -3.79
N LYS A 94 -20.90 -3.18 -4.65
CA LYS A 94 -20.33 -4.42 -5.21
C LYS A 94 -19.49 -4.06 -6.42
N VAL A 95 -18.18 -3.84 -6.22
CA VAL A 95 -17.23 -3.69 -7.31
C VAL A 95 -16.74 -5.08 -7.73
N GLN A 96 -16.94 -5.45 -8.99
CA GLN A 96 -16.25 -6.63 -9.52
C GLN A 96 -14.73 -6.34 -9.54
N ARG A 97 -13.94 -7.20 -8.90
CA ARG A 97 -12.47 -7.06 -8.95
C ARG A 97 -12.03 -7.16 -10.41
N LYS A 98 -11.24 -6.20 -10.89
CA LYS A 98 -10.67 -6.27 -12.24
C LYS A 98 -9.85 -7.55 -12.36
N SER A 99 -10.09 -8.30 -13.43
CA SER A 99 -9.46 -9.59 -13.75
C SER A 99 -8.10 -9.46 -14.44
N SER A 100 -7.62 -8.22 -14.62
CA SER A 100 -6.27 -7.92 -15.12
C SER A 100 -5.68 -6.71 -14.42
N LEU A 101 -4.39 -6.80 -14.12
CA LEU A 101 -3.59 -5.70 -13.60
C LEU A 101 -2.99 -4.96 -14.80
N SER A 102 -3.68 -3.92 -15.26
CA SER A 102 -3.08 -2.91 -16.12
C SER A 102 -2.12 -2.08 -15.24
N ASP A 103 -0.85 -1.97 -15.64
CA ASP A 103 0.23 -1.21 -14.96
C ASP A 103 1.10 -1.96 -13.94
N VAL A 104 1.58 -3.16 -14.30
CA VAL A 104 2.64 -3.85 -13.56
C VAL A 104 4.03 -3.40 -14.05
N LEU A 105 4.96 -3.21 -13.12
CA LEU A 105 6.39 -3.00 -13.40
C LEU A 105 7.02 -4.30 -13.92
N THR A 106 7.60 -4.29 -15.11
CA THR A 106 8.27 -5.48 -15.68
C THR A 106 9.72 -5.62 -15.20
N PRO A 107 10.34 -6.82 -15.28
CA PRO A 107 11.76 -7.01 -14.99
C PRO A 107 12.67 -6.12 -15.84
N GLU A 108 12.33 -5.88 -17.10
CA GLU A 108 13.08 -5.02 -18.02
C GLU A 108 13.01 -3.55 -17.59
N GLU A 109 11.81 -3.06 -17.26
CA GLU A 109 11.60 -1.71 -16.72
C GLU A 109 12.35 -1.52 -15.40
N TYR A 110 12.32 -2.51 -14.52
CA TYR A 110 13.07 -2.53 -13.26
C TYR A 110 14.59 -2.44 -13.49
N ASN A 111 15.14 -3.24 -14.40
CA ASN A 111 16.56 -3.20 -14.73
C ASN A 111 16.97 -1.87 -15.37
N ARG A 112 16.09 -1.23 -16.15
CA ARG A 112 16.32 0.12 -16.68
C ARG A 112 16.35 1.17 -15.57
N LEU A 113 15.44 1.08 -14.59
CA LEU A 113 15.43 1.95 -13.41
C LEU A 113 16.72 1.81 -12.59
N LEU A 114 17.16 0.57 -12.33
CA LEU A 114 18.41 0.30 -11.61
C LEU A 114 19.62 0.93 -12.30
N ARG A 115 19.75 0.74 -13.62
CA ARG A 115 20.84 1.32 -14.41
C ARG A 115 20.82 2.85 -14.37
N LYS A 116 19.64 3.46 -14.49
CA LYS A 116 19.49 4.92 -14.45
C LYS A 116 19.81 5.51 -13.08
N ALA A 117 19.45 4.83 -11.98
CA ALA A 117 19.82 5.25 -10.64
C ALA A 117 21.34 5.23 -10.44
N LYS A 118 22.02 4.16 -10.91
CA LYS A 118 23.49 4.10 -10.90
C LYS A 118 24.13 5.22 -11.72
N SER A 119 23.64 5.48 -12.93
CA SER A 119 24.19 6.53 -13.80
C SER A 119 23.97 7.97 -13.28
N ARG A 120 23.22 8.13 -12.18
CA ARG A 120 22.95 9.41 -11.52
C ARG A 120 23.63 9.49 -10.15
N ASP A 121 24.48 8.52 -9.82
CA ASP A 121 25.09 8.33 -8.50
C ASP A 121 24.06 8.26 -7.35
N GLN A 122 22.83 7.85 -7.65
CA GLN A 122 21.75 7.66 -6.68
C GLN A 122 21.82 6.25 -6.08
N PHE A 123 22.94 5.92 -5.46
CA PHE A 123 23.19 4.59 -4.89
C PHE A 123 22.17 4.21 -3.81
N ASP A 124 21.71 5.18 -3.02
CA ASP A 124 20.66 4.96 -2.03
C ASP A 124 19.34 4.49 -2.68
N THR A 125 18.93 5.14 -3.76
CA THR A 125 17.71 4.88 -4.51
C THR A 125 17.82 3.55 -5.26
N TYR A 126 19.00 3.25 -5.80
CA TYR A 126 19.34 1.95 -6.38
C TYR A 126 19.16 0.81 -5.37
N LEU A 127 19.71 0.95 -4.16
CA LEU A 127 19.62 -0.07 -3.12
C LEU A 127 18.21 -0.19 -2.54
N ILE A 128 17.48 0.92 -2.40
CA ILE A 128 16.06 0.90 -2.01
C ILE A 128 15.26 0.06 -3.00
N MET A 129 15.45 0.27 -4.32
CA MET A 129 14.77 -0.54 -5.34
C MET A 129 15.12 -2.02 -5.23
N LYS A 130 16.40 -2.35 -5.01
CA LYS A 130 16.83 -3.73 -4.80
C LYS A 130 16.19 -4.37 -3.58
N VAL A 131 16.19 -3.68 -2.45
CA VAL A 131 15.56 -4.16 -1.21
C VAL A 131 14.08 -4.47 -1.45
N LEU A 132 13.32 -3.51 -2.01
CA LEU A 132 11.89 -3.70 -2.26
C LEU A 132 11.62 -4.87 -3.23
N ALA A 133 12.40 -5.00 -4.30
CA ALA A 133 12.22 -6.03 -5.32
C ALA A 133 12.74 -7.42 -4.92
N ASN A 134 13.67 -7.54 -3.98
CA ASN A 134 14.26 -8.83 -3.57
C ASN A 134 13.64 -9.40 -2.29
N THR A 135 12.95 -8.58 -1.49
CA THR A 135 12.38 -9.01 -0.21
C THR A 135 10.87 -8.85 -0.16
N GLY A 136 10.28 -8.13 -1.12
CA GLY A 136 8.85 -7.87 -1.17
C GLY A 136 8.31 -7.01 -0.03
N ILE A 137 9.15 -6.41 0.82
CA ILE A 137 8.69 -5.62 1.97
C ILE A 137 7.89 -4.37 1.53
N ARG A 138 7.05 -3.85 2.42
CA ARG A 138 6.37 -2.56 2.23
C ARG A 138 7.40 -1.42 2.37
N VAL A 139 7.21 -0.31 1.66
CA VAL A 139 8.12 0.86 1.80
C VAL A 139 8.25 1.38 3.23
N GLY A 140 7.18 1.31 4.02
CA GLY A 140 7.20 1.69 5.43
C GLY A 140 8.03 0.76 6.32
N GLU A 141 8.32 -0.46 5.85
CA GLU A 141 9.15 -1.45 6.53
C GLU A 141 10.65 -1.24 6.22
N LEU A 142 11.03 -0.33 5.30
CA LEU A 142 12.44 0.02 5.07
C LEU A 142 13.14 0.54 6.32
N LYS A 143 12.39 1.09 7.29
CA LYS A 143 12.92 1.53 8.59
C LYS A 143 13.63 0.42 9.38
N TYR A 144 13.31 -0.85 9.11
CA TYR A 144 13.94 -2.00 9.76
C TYR A 144 15.32 -2.35 9.17
N PHE A 145 15.64 -1.82 7.98
CA PHE A 145 16.97 -1.97 7.40
C PHE A 145 17.96 -1.03 8.11
N THR A 146 18.55 -1.53 9.18
CA THR A 146 19.55 -0.83 9.98
C THR A 146 20.90 -1.54 9.94
N VAL A 147 21.98 -0.83 10.29
CA VAL A 147 23.33 -1.42 10.35
C VAL A 147 23.37 -2.62 11.30
N GLU A 148 22.65 -2.53 12.42
CA GLU A 148 22.57 -3.58 13.44
C GLU A 148 21.85 -4.81 12.89
N ASN A 149 20.69 -4.61 12.25
CA ASN A 149 19.90 -5.71 11.71
C ASN A 149 20.55 -6.40 10.50
N LEU A 150 21.37 -5.67 9.74
CA LEU A 150 22.14 -6.25 8.63
C LEU A 150 23.30 -7.14 9.08
N LYS A 151 23.60 -7.27 10.38
CA LYS A 151 24.55 -8.28 10.88
C LYS A 151 24.03 -9.70 10.65
N SER A 152 22.71 -9.88 10.74
CA SER A 152 22.01 -11.09 10.35
C SER A 152 21.60 -11.04 8.87
N ASN A 153 21.43 -12.20 8.24
CA ASN A 153 20.75 -12.30 6.94
C ASN A 153 19.23 -12.46 7.09
N TYR A 154 18.70 -12.34 8.32
CA TYR A 154 17.28 -12.41 8.63
C TYR A 154 16.85 -11.13 9.34
N LEU A 155 15.76 -10.53 8.86
CA LEU A 155 15.24 -9.29 9.40
C LEU A 155 13.89 -9.53 10.08
N GLN A 156 13.77 -9.19 11.36
CA GLN A 156 12.48 -9.17 12.03
C GLN A 156 11.75 -7.86 11.74
N ILE A 157 10.53 -7.98 11.23
CA ILE A 157 9.65 -6.87 10.86
C ILE A 157 8.39 -6.98 11.68
N ASP A 158 8.14 -5.97 12.52
CA ASP A 158 6.84 -5.77 13.16
C ASP A 158 5.96 -4.85 12.31
N ASN A 159 4.78 -5.33 11.95
CA ASN A 159 3.75 -4.51 11.36
C ASN A 159 2.44 -4.65 12.15
N LYS A 160 2.20 -3.69 13.05
CA LYS A 160 0.96 -3.57 13.84
C LYS A 160 0.65 -4.85 14.64
N GLY A 161 1.65 -5.38 15.34
CA GLY A 161 1.50 -6.56 16.20
C GLY A 161 1.76 -7.89 15.48
N LYS A 162 1.89 -7.88 14.14
CA LYS A 162 2.33 -9.05 13.38
C LYS A 162 3.83 -8.98 13.12
N ILE A 163 4.58 -9.78 13.88
CA ILE A 163 6.01 -9.97 13.70
C ILE A 163 6.24 -11.07 12.65
N ARG A 164 7.11 -10.79 11.67
CA ARG A 164 7.58 -11.81 10.72
C ARG A 164 9.07 -11.67 10.45
N THR A 165 9.69 -12.77 10.09
CA THR A 165 11.10 -12.82 9.69
C THR A 165 11.19 -12.78 8.17
N VAL A 166 11.99 -11.86 7.63
CA VAL A 166 12.24 -11.72 6.20
C VAL A 166 13.71 -12.09 5.92
N PRO A 167 13.99 -13.18 5.18
CA PRO A 167 15.33 -13.49 4.74
C PRO A 167 15.83 -12.47 3.71
N ILE A 168 17.11 -12.14 3.81
CA ILE A 168 17.84 -11.26 2.90
C ILE A 168 18.88 -12.11 2.18
N ARG A 169 18.85 -12.10 0.84
CA ARG A 169 19.87 -12.77 0.05
C ARG A 169 21.27 -12.25 0.40
N GLN A 170 22.25 -13.15 0.46
CA GLN A 170 23.60 -12.84 0.92
C GLN A 170 24.31 -11.80 0.04
N ASP A 171 24.06 -11.81 -1.27
CA ASP A 171 24.58 -10.83 -2.23
C ASP A 171 24.04 -9.42 -1.96
N LEU A 172 22.74 -9.30 -1.70
CA LEU A 172 22.11 -8.04 -1.31
C LEU A 172 22.64 -7.55 0.04
N ALA A 173 22.72 -8.41 1.04
CA ALA A 173 23.25 -8.05 2.36
C ALA A 173 24.69 -7.53 2.27
N ARG A 174 25.55 -8.19 1.47
CA ARG A 174 26.93 -7.75 1.22
C ARG A 174 26.99 -6.37 0.59
N GLU A 175 26.13 -6.10 -0.40
CA GLU A 175 26.08 -4.81 -1.07
C GLU A 175 25.59 -3.70 -0.14
N LEU A 176 24.57 -3.96 0.69
CA LEU A 176 24.08 -3.01 1.69
C LEU A 176 25.15 -2.69 2.74
N ARG A 177 25.89 -3.69 3.22
CA ARG A 177 27.02 -3.48 4.14
C ARG A 177 28.15 -2.67 3.48
N LYS A 178 28.44 -2.91 2.21
CA LYS A 178 29.42 -2.10 1.44
C LYS A 178 28.95 -0.64 1.35
N TYR A 179 27.68 -0.42 1.07
CA TYR A 179 27.10 0.93 1.04
C TYR A 179 27.21 1.64 2.39
N CYS A 180 26.89 0.96 3.51
CA CYS A 180 27.03 1.54 4.84
C CYS A 180 28.47 2.01 5.13
N ARG A 181 29.47 1.20 4.74
CA ARG A 181 30.89 1.56 4.86
C ARG A 181 31.24 2.77 4.00
N ASN A 182 30.85 2.77 2.74
CA ASN A 182 31.16 3.85 1.80
C ASN A 182 30.47 5.18 2.16
N SER A 183 29.29 5.13 2.78
CA SER A 183 28.53 6.30 3.22
C SER A 183 28.78 6.68 4.69
N ASN A 184 29.76 6.02 5.36
CA ASN A 184 30.09 6.23 6.77
C ASN A 184 28.87 6.13 7.73
N ILE A 185 27.92 5.25 7.41
CA ILE A 185 26.74 4.97 8.24
C ILE A 185 27.13 3.90 9.25
N ARG A 186 27.24 4.29 10.52
CA ARG A 186 27.74 3.41 11.59
C ARG A 186 26.63 2.77 12.41
N THR A 187 25.49 3.45 12.55
CA THR A 187 24.36 2.99 13.35
C THR A 187 23.02 3.42 12.74
N GLY A 188 21.96 2.72 13.11
CA GLY A 188 20.59 3.06 12.73
C GLY A 188 20.29 2.80 11.26
N THR A 189 19.30 3.52 10.71
CA THR A 189 18.81 3.32 9.34
C THR A 189 19.92 3.46 8.30
N ILE A 190 19.97 2.52 7.36
CA ILE A 190 20.88 2.60 6.22
C ILE A 190 20.39 3.57 5.14
N PHE A 191 19.15 4.04 5.21
CA PHE A 191 18.58 4.99 4.25
C PHE A 191 18.15 6.27 4.97
N PRO A 192 19.12 7.09 5.43
CA PRO A 192 18.81 8.29 6.20
C PRO A 192 18.04 9.32 5.35
N GLY A 193 17.07 9.97 6.00
CA GLY A 193 16.35 11.11 5.46
C GLY A 193 17.07 12.44 5.74
N LYS A 194 16.36 13.55 5.50
CA LYS A 194 16.86 14.90 5.84
C LYS A 194 17.07 15.10 7.34
N VAL A 195 16.26 14.45 8.17
CA VAL A 195 16.36 14.52 9.63
C VAL A 195 17.33 13.44 10.09
N LYS A 196 18.36 13.84 10.85
CA LYS A 196 19.39 12.94 11.37
C LYS A 196 18.76 11.76 12.14
N GLY A 197 19.22 10.55 11.86
CA GLY A 197 18.73 9.32 12.51
C GLY A 197 17.32 8.87 12.09
N LYS A 198 16.63 9.60 11.20
CA LYS A 198 15.31 9.18 10.70
C LYS A 198 15.42 8.58 9.31
N GLN A 199 14.62 7.54 9.08
CA GLN A 199 14.44 6.91 7.76
C GLN A 199 13.93 7.93 6.74
N MET A 200 14.41 7.81 5.50
CA MET A 200 13.90 8.59 4.37
C MET A 200 12.39 8.41 4.22
N ALA A 201 11.67 9.54 4.17
CA ALA A 201 10.22 9.53 4.03
C ALA A 201 9.78 8.81 2.74
N ALA A 202 8.74 7.97 2.84
CA ALA A 202 8.19 7.23 1.71
C ALA A 202 7.79 8.15 0.54
N SER A 203 7.31 9.36 0.82
CA SER A 203 6.99 10.38 -0.19
C SER A 203 8.21 10.88 -0.96
N THR A 204 9.38 10.91 -0.32
CA THR A 204 10.64 11.29 -0.97
C THR A 204 11.14 10.17 -1.87
N ILE A 205 11.11 8.93 -1.37
CA ILE A 205 11.42 7.72 -2.15
C ILE A 205 10.52 7.69 -3.40
N TRP A 206 9.22 7.88 -3.19
CA TRP A 206 8.22 7.94 -4.24
C TRP A 206 8.54 8.97 -5.33
N ARG A 207 8.82 10.21 -4.94
CA ARG A 207 9.16 11.29 -5.87
C ARG A 207 10.42 10.99 -6.68
N ARG A 208 11.45 10.38 -6.05
CA ARG A 208 12.69 9.99 -6.74
C ARG A 208 12.42 8.90 -7.79
N LEU A 209 11.66 7.88 -7.42
CA LEU A 209 11.28 6.81 -8.36
C LEU A 209 10.45 7.34 -9.53
N GLN A 210 9.49 8.23 -9.27
CA GLN A 210 8.68 8.88 -10.30
C GLN A 210 9.52 9.72 -11.27
N ARG A 211 10.56 10.40 -10.77
CA ARG A 211 11.51 11.14 -11.60
C ARG A 211 12.29 10.21 -12.53
N LEU A 212 12.87 9.14 -11.99
CA LEU A 212 13.59 8.14 -12.79
C LEU A 212 12.69 7.50 -13.86
N ALA A 213 11.45 7.19 -13.51
CA ALA A 213 10.45 6.64 -14.43
C ALA A 213 10.17 7.58 -15.60
N SER A 214 9.97 8.87 -15.30
CA SER A 214 9.69 9.89 -16.30
C SER A 214 10.82 10.01 -17.32
N GLU A 215 12.07 9.99 -16.87
CA GLU A 215 13.26 10.06 -17.74
C GLU A 215 13.41 8.83 -18.65
N LEU A 216 12.89 7.69 -18.22
CA LEU A 216 12.92 6.43 -18.96
C LEU A 216 11.65 6.21 -19.81
N LYS A 217 10.73 7.18 -19.87
CA LYS A 217 9.42 7.04 -20.53
C LYS A 217 8.62 5.84 -20.02
N ILE A 218 8.81 5.47 -18.74
CA ILE A 218 8.00 4.44 -18.07
C ILE A 218 6.75 5.13 -17.54
N LYS A 219 5.57 4.53 -17.77
CA LYS A 219 4.30 5.07 -17.26
C LYS A 219 4.38 5.27 -15.76
N LYS A 220 4.13 6.50 -15.30
CA LYS A 220 4.17 6.88 -13.88
C LYS A 220 3.22 6.06 -13.01
N SER A 221 2.10 5.61 -13.56
CA SER A 221 1.13 4.74 -12.86
C SER A 221 1.71 3.39 -12.45
N LYS A 222 2.69 2.87 -13.20
CA LYS A 222 3.34 1.57 -12.94
C LYS A 222 4.29 1.57 -11.76
N ILE A 223 4.89 2.72 -11.47
CA ILE A 223 5.85 2.83 -10.40
C ILE A 223 5.06 3.15 -9.17
N HIS A 224 5.13 2.34 -8.11
CA HIS A 224 4.72 2.61 -6.72
C HIS A 224 5.31 1.56 -5.80
N PRO A 225 5.39 1.81 -4.48
CA PRO A 225 5.93 0.85 -3.52
C PRO A 225 5.38 -0.57 -3.70
N HIS A 226 4.07 -0.69 -3.93
CA HIS A 226 3.44 -1.99 -4.15
C HIS A 226 3.81 -2.65 -5.50
N SER A 227 4.33 -1.90 -6.48
CA SER A 227 4.78 -2.45 -7.77
C SER A 227 6.03 -3.29 -7.63
N PHE A 228 6.97 -2.88 -6.77
CA PHE A 228 8.17 -3.68 -6.48
C PHE A 228 7.81 -4.96 -5.73
N ARG A 229 6.86 -4.87 -4.80
CA ARG A 229 6.33 -6.06 -4.12
C ARG A 229 5.59 -7.00 -5.06
N HIS A 230 4.86 -6.44 -6.03
CA HIS A 230 4.21 -7.22 -7.08
C HIS A 230 5.24 -7.91 -7.99
N LEU A 231 6.28 -7.17 -8.40
CA LEU A 231 7.40 -7.73 -9.18
C LEU A 231 8.06 -8.89 -8.42
N PHE A 232 8.34 -8.71 -7.13
CA PHE A 232 8.87 -9.75 -6.25
C PHE A 232 7.95 -10.98 -6.22
N ALA A 233 6.66 -10.78 -5.93
CA ALA A 233 5.69 -11.87 -5.85
C ALA A 233 5.55 -12.66 -7.16
N LYS A 234 5.49 -11.96 -8.30
CA LYS A 234 5.45 -12.58 -9.63
C LYS A 234 6.69 -13.40 -9.91
N GLN A 235 7.88 -12.84 -9.63
CA GLN A 235 9.13 -13.56 -9.84
C GLN A 235 9.24 -14.79 -8.93
N PHE A 236 8.87 -14.64 -7.66
CA PHE A 236 8.86 -15.74 -6.68
C PHE A 236 7.97 -16.89 -7.13
N LEU A 237 6.73 -16.62 -7.56
CA LEU A 237 5.79 -17.64 -8.03
C LEU A 237 6.19 -18.24 -9.38
N LYS A 238 6.92 -17.50 -10.22
CA LYS A 238 7.48 -18.02 -11.47
C LYS A 238 8.58 -19.05 -11.21
N GLU A 239 9.40 -18.83 -10.18
CA GLU A 239 10.47 -19.76 -9.78
C GLU A 239 9.96 -20.87 -8.85
N ASN A 240 8.83 -20.65 -8.15
CA ASN A 240 8.25 -21.57 -7.17
C ASN A 240 6.75 -21.75 -7.46
N SER A 241 6.43 -22.63 -8.42
CA SER A 241 5.06 -22.81 -8.94
C SER A 241 4.00 -23.16 -7.88
N ASN A 242 4.41 -23.77 -6.75
CA ASN A 242 3.54 -24.12 -5.61
C ASN A 242 3.78 -23.27 -4.35
N GLY A 243 4.51 -22.15 -4.46
CA GLY A 243 4.95 -21.32 -3.33
C GLY A 243 3.92 -20.29 -2.84
N LEU A 244 2.62 -20.43 -3.10
CA LEU A 244 1.64 -19.38 -2.75
C LEU A 244 1.52 -19.18 -1.23
N ALA A 245 1.54 -20.27 -0.45
CA ALA A 245 1.51 -20.22 1.01
C ALA A 245 2.77 -19.57 1.56
N GLU A 246 3.95 -20.04 1.12
CA GLU A 246 5.24 -19.49 1.51
C GLU A 246 5.36 -17.99 1.15
N LEU A 247 4.89 -17.59 -0.03
CA LEU A 247 4.83 -16.20 -0.42
C LEU A 247 3.93 -15.38 0.51
N ALA A 248 2.79 -15.92 0.92
CA ALA A 248 1.89 -15.23 1.84
C ALA A 248 2.55 -15.00 3.21
N ASP A 249 3.28 -15.98 3.72
CA ASP A 249 4.02 -15.88 4.98
C ASP A 249 5.15 -14.85 4.87
N LEU A 250 5.95 -14.92 3.81
CA LEU A 250 7.05 -13.99 3.54
C LEU A 250 6.58 -12.54 3.43
N LEU A 251 5.46 -12.34 2.74
CA LEU A 251 4.82 -11.04 2.58
C LEU A 251 4.06 -10.61 3.87
N GLY A 252 3.77 -11.54 4.79
CA GLY A 252 2.97 -11.26 5.98
C GLY A 252 1.53 -10.90 5.64
N HIS A 253 0.92 -11.66 4.74
CA HIS A 253 -0.51 -11.57 4.43
C HIS A 253 -1.32 -12.37 5.44
N GLU A 254 -2.50 -11.88 5.82
CA GLU A 254 -3.42 -12.60 6.73
C GLU A 254 -4.31 -13.59 5.99
N SER A 255 -4.47 -13.41 4.69
CA SER A 255 -5.30 -14.27 3.86
C SER A 255 -4.61 -14.54 2.53
N LEU A 256 -4.65 -15.80 2.10
CA LEU A 256 -4.20 -16.22 0.77
C LEU A 256 -4.94 -15.48 -0.35
N GLU A 257 -6.17 -15.01 -0.12
CA GLU A 257 -6.90 -14.15 -1.06
C GLU A 257 -6.15 -12.87 -1.40
N THR A 258 -5.40 -12.32 -0.44
CA THR A 258 -4.57 -11.13 -0.66
C THR A 258 -3.35 -11.47 -1.50
N THR A 259 -2.87 -12.71 -1.47
CA THR A 259 -1.74 -13.19 -2.26
C THR A 259 -2.17 -13.65 -3.66
N ARG A 260 -3.41 -14.16 -3.82
CA ARG A 260 -3.98 -14.57 -5.12
C ARG A 260 -4.00 -13.46 -6.15
N ILE A 261 -4.01 -12.20 -5.73
CA ILE A 261 -3.91 -11.05 -6.66
C ILE A 261 -2.64 -11.11 -7.52
N TYR A 262 -1.57 -11.77 -7.05
CA TYR A 262 -0.31 -11.91 -7.79
C TYR A 262 -0.34 -13.06 -8.81
N LEU A 263 -1.27 -14.01 -8.68
CA LEU A 263 -1.49 -15.06 -9.69
C LEU A 263 -2.19 -14.50 -10.94
N VAL A 264 -2.89 -13.36 -10.80
CA VAL A 264 -3.58 -12.71 -11.91
C VAL A 264 -2.56 -12.36 -12.99
N SER A 265 -2.63 -13.09 -14.10
CA SER A 265 -1.78 -12.86 -15.26
C SER A 265 -2.24 -11.59 -15.98
N THR A 266 -1.31 -10.79 -16.52
CA THR A 266 -1.69 -9.71 -17.43
C THR A 266 -2.37 -10.31 -18.66
N ASP A 267 -3.14 -9.52 -19.41
CA ASP A 267 -3.82 -10.06 -20.59
C ASP A 267 -2.80 -10.51 -21.67
N GLU A 268 -1.64 -9.85 -21.76
CA GLU A 268 -0.49 -10.30 -22.55
C GLU A 268 0.07 -11.66 -22.08
N GLU A 269 0.24 -11.86 -20.76
CA GLU A 269 0.69 -13.14 -20.19
C GLU A 269 -0.31 -14.27 -20.46
N LYS A 270 -1.62 -13.99 -20.37
CA LYS A 270 -2.68 -14.96 -20.70
C LYS A 270 -2.62 -15.34 -22.18
N LYS A 271 -2.51 -14.35 -23.07
CA LYS A 271 -2.40 -14.58 -24.51
C LYS A 271 -1.20 -15.46 -24.84
N LYS A 272 -0.03 -15.14 -24.30
CA LYS A 272 1.21 -15.93 -24.51
C LYS A 272 1.09 -17.36 -23.97
N LYS A 273 0.42 -17.56 -22.82
CA LYS A 273 0.16 -18.90 -22.28
C LYS A 273 -0.75 -19.72 -23.18
N LEU A 274 -1.79 -19.10 -23.74
CA LEU A 274 -2.70 -19.76 -24.68
C LEU A 274 -1.99 -20.13 -25.99
N GLU A 275 -1.19 -19.23 -26.55
CA GLU A 275 -0.39 -19.47 -27.76
C GLU A 275 0.67 -20.56 -27.57
N GLY A 276 1.11 -20.80 -26.33
CA GLY A 276 2.08 -21.83 -25.98
C GLY A 276 1.49 -23.22 -25.72
N LEU A 277 0.15 -23.38 -25.77
CA LEU A 277 -0.48 -24.70 -25.64
C LEU A 277 -0.19 -25.52 -26.88
N LYS A 278 0.49 -26.66 -26.69
CA LYS A 278 0.65 -27.68 -27.72
C LYS A 278 -0.31 -28.82 -27.39
N TYR A 279 -1.17 -29.16 -28.36
CA TYR A 279 -2.03 -30.35 -28.33
C TYR A 279 -1.29 -31.53 -28.94
#